data_AF-A0A931T0A8-F1
#
_entry.id   AF-A0A931T0A8-F1
#
_cell.length_a   1.000
_cell.length_b   1.000
_cell.length_c   1.000
_cell.angle_alpha   90.00
_cell.angle_beta   90.00
_cell.angle_gamma   90.00
#
_symmetry.space_group_name_H-M   'P 1'
#
loop_
_entity.id
_entity.type
_entity.pdbx_description
1 polymer ?
#
loop_
_entity_poly.entity_id
_entity_poly.type
_entity_poly.pdbx_seq_one_letter_code
_entity_poly.pdbx_strand_id
1 'polypeptide(L)' 'MKLRGIIVLVLTVLVLAVAIAPAFAQQYPNVSNLRPFSPEANFMSLPGYLRWLVFQQTAQWITYAEAARIVRQQLEAGR' A
#
# COMPACT_ATOMS: atom_id res chain seq x y z
N MET A 1 7.51 -1.62 46.01
CA MET A 1 6.53 -1.51 44.89
C MET A 1 5.49 -2.61 45.02
N LYS A 2 4.20 -2.27 45.06
CA LYS A 2 3.10 -3.25 45.27
C LYS A 2 2.79 -3.96 43.95
N LEU A 3 2.51 -5.28 43.99
CA LEU A 3 2.22 -6.17 42.85
C LEU A 3 1.26 -5.58 41.80
N ARG A 4 0.29 -4.76 42.24
CA ARG A 4 -0.65 -4.01 41.39
C ARG A 4 0.05 -3.03 40.42
N GLY A 5 1.12 -2.38 40.86
CA GLY A 5 1.90 -1.46 40.02
C GLY A 5 2.70 -2.17 38.93
N ILE A 6 3.14 -3.40 39.17
CA ILE A 6 3.87 -4.21 38.19
C ILE A 6 2.92 -4.71 37.10
N ILE A 7 1.71 -5.15 37.48
CA ILE A 7 0.70 -5.62 36.52
C ILE A 7 0.25 -4.48 35.58
N VAL A 8 0.02 -3.29 36.12
CA VAL A 8 -0.36 -2.11 35.30
C VAL A 8 0.77 -1.74 34.34
N LEU A 9 2.03 -1.81 34.78
CA LEU A 9 3.20 -1.54 33.94
C LEU A 9 3.34 -2.58 32.81
N VAL A 10 3.15 -3.86 33.11
CA VAL A 10 3.24 -4.93 32.11
C VAL A 10 2.12 -4.82 31.06
N LEU A 11 0.89 -4.53 31.50
CA LEU A 11 -0.24 -4.33 30.58
C LEU A 11 -0.07 -3.09 29.70
N THR A 12 0.48 -2.00 30.23
CA THR A 12 0.74 -0.78 29.43
C THR A 12 1.83 -0.99 28.38
N VAL A 13 2.90 -1.73 28.71
CA VAL A 13 3.95 -2.08 27.73
C VAL A 13 3.41 -3.02 26.64
N LEU A 14 2.52 -3.96 26.99
CA LEU A 14 1.95 -4.90 26.02
C LEU A 14 1.03 -4.20 24.99
N VAL A 15 0.28 -3.18 25.40
CA VAL A 15 -0.59 -2.40 24.50
C VAL A 15 0.24 -1.53 23.53
N LEU A 16 1.39 -1.02 23.96
CA LEU A 16 2.23 -0.16 23.13
C LEU A 16 2.91 -0.92 21.96
N ALA A 17 3.15 -2.22 22.12
CA ALA A 17 3.82 -3.04 21.11
C ALA A 17 2.94 -3.35 19.88
N VAL A 18 1.62 -3.20 19.97
CA VAL A 18 0.68 -3.54 18.89
C VAL A 18 0.51 -2.41 17.86
N ALA A 19 0.91 -1.18 18.19
CA ALA A 19 0.53 0.01 17.42
C ALA A 19 1.55 0.46 16.36
N ILE A 20 2.70 -0.21 16.22
CA ILE A 20 3.74 0.21 15.27
C ILE A 20 3.60 -0.61 13.99
N ALA A 21 2.58 -0.30 13.19
CA ALA A 21 2.57 -0.75 11.81
C ALA A 21 3.72 -0.03 11.10
N PRO A 22 4.71 -0.75 10.52
CA PRO A 22 5.76 -0.11 9.76
C PRO A 22 5.15 0.68 8.61
N ALA A 23 5.40 1.99 8.57
CA ALA A 23 5.14 2.83 7.42
C ALA A 23 6.17 2.48 6.33
N PHE A 24 6.01 1.32 5.71
CA PHE A 24 6.76 0.98 4.51
C PHE A 24 6.37 2.00 3.44
N ALA A 25 7.36 2.64 2.82
CA ALA A 25 7.12 3.36 1.58
C ALA A 25 6.56 2.35 0.57
N GLN A 26 5.24 2.38 0.36
CA GLN A 26 4.53 1.41 -0.46
C GLN A 26 5.16 1.44 -1.87
N GLN A 27 5.85 0.36 -2.23
CA GLN A 27 6.38 0.20 -3.58
C GLN A 27 5.24 -0.26 -4.49
N TYR A 28 4.91 0.56 -5.48
CA TYR A 28 3.85 0.27 -6.43
C TYR A 28 4.42 -0.44 -7.66
N PRO A 29 3.70 -1.44 -8.22
CA PRO A 29 4.06 -2.03 -9.51
C PRO A 29 4.21 -0.96 -10.59
N ASN A 30 5.25 -1.06 -11.40
CA ASN A 30 5.48 -0.14 -12.51
C ASN A 30 4.64 -0.58 -13.72
N VAL A 31 3.79 0.31 -14.22
CA VAL A 31 2.94 0.10 -15.41
C VAL A 31 3.22 1.11 -16.53
N SER A 32 4.28 1.91 -16.44
CA SER A 32 4.59 2.99 -17.40
C SER A 32 4.83 2.49 -18.83
N ASN A 33 5.29 1.25 -18.96
CA ASN A 33 5.64 0.65 -20.25
C ASN A 33 4.47 -0.10 -20.90
N LEU A 34 3.29 -0.09 -20.28
CA LEU A 34 2.11 -0.80 -20.77
C LEU A 34 1.20 0.12 -21.58
N ARG A 35 0.49 -0.45 -22.55
CA ARG A 35 -0.55 0.25 -23.30
C ARG A 35 -1.88 0.15 -22.53
N PRO A 36 -2.61 1.24 -22.29
CA PRO A 36 -3.95 1.15 -21.69
C PRO A 36 -4.89 0.36 -22.60
N PHE A 37 -5.85 -0.37 -22.00
CA PHE A 37 -6.87 -1.17 -22.70
C PHE A 37 -6.31 -2.22 -23.65
N SER A 38 -5.14 -2.76 -23.32
CA SER A 38 -4.45 -3.82 -24.08
C SER A 38 -4.50 -5.15 -23.33
N PRO A 39 -4.19 -6.28 -23.99
CA PRO A 39 -4.05 -7.57 -23.31
C PRO A 39 -3.04 -7.52 -22.15
N GLU A 40 -1.94 -6.78 -22.29
CA GLU A 40 -0.90 -6.65 -21.27
C GLU A 40 -1.40 -5.89 -20.02
N ALA A 41 -2.38 -5.00 -20.18
CA ALA A 41 -3.06 -4.29 -19.09
C ALA A 41 -4.39 -4.96 -18.69
N ASN A 42 -4.60 -6.23 -19.04
CA ASN A 42 -5.84 -6.98 -18.81
C ASN A 42 -7.11 -6.22 -19.28
N PHE A 43 -7.00 -5.54 -20.42
CA PHE A 43 -8.05 -4.69 -21.00
C PHE A 43 -8.54 -3.56 -20.09
N MET A 44 -7.77 -3.17 -19.07
CA MET A 44 -8.08 -2.07 -18.16
C MET A 44 -7.33 -0.79 -18.52
N SER A 45 -7.78 0.34 -17.99
CA SER A 45 -6.95 1.55 -17.93
C SER A 45 -5.73 1.30 -17.04
N LEU A 46 -4.61 2.00 -17.25
CA LEU A 46 -3.41 1.84 -16.43
C LEU A 46 -3.67 2.04 -14.92
N PRO A 47 -4.45 3.06 -14.48
CA PRO A 47 -4.81 3.18 -13.06
C PRO A 47 -5.67 2.01 -12.56
N GLY A 48 -6.61 1.51 -13.37
CA GLY A 48 -7.43 0.35 -13.02
C GLY A 48 -6.59 -0.91 -12.85
N TYR A 49 -5.68 -1.15 -13.79
CA TYR A 49 -4.74 -2.27 -13.75
C TYR A 49 -3.80 -2.20 -12.56
N LEU A 50 -3.25 -1.02 -12.26
CA LEU A 50 -2.41 -0.81 -11.07
C LEU A 50 -3.16 -1.15 -9.77
N ARG A 51 -4.41 -0.71 -9.62
CA ARG A 51 -5.24 -1.06 -8.46
C ARG A 51 -5.43 -2.55 -8.31
N TRP A 52 -5.71 -3.22 -9.43
CA TRP A 52 -5.85 -4.68 -9.45
C TRP A 52 -4.56 -5.37 -9.02
N LEU A 53 -3.40 -4.96 -9.54
CA LEU A 53 -2.10 -5.51 -9.13
C LEU A 53 -1.82 -5.30 -7.64
N VAL A 54 -2.09 -4.11 -7.11
CA VAL A 54 -1.90 -3.81 -5.68
C VAL A 54 -2.79 -4.70 -4.82
N PHE A 55 -4.05 -4.90 -5.21
CA PHE A 55 -4.95 -5.82 -4.51
C PHE A 55 -4.45 -7.27 -4.56
N GLN A 56 -3.95 -7.75 -5.70
CA GLN A 56 -3.37 -9.09 -5.81
C GLN A 56 -2.17 -9.30 -4.87
N GLN A 57 -1.37 -8.25 -4.62
CA GLN A 57 -0.16 -8.35 -3.79
C GLN A 57 -0.44 -8.15 -2.30
N THR A 58 -1.38 -7.28 -1.95
CA THR A 58 -1.54 -6.78 -0.57
C THR A 58 -2.90 -7.14 0.05
N ALA A 59 -3.83 -7.69 -0.76
CA ALA A 59 -5.25 -7.84 -0.40
C ALA A 59 -5.94 -6.52 -0.02
N GLN A 60 -5.35 -5.37 -0.34
CA GLN A 60 -5.89 -4.04 -0.08
C GLN A 60 -6.08 -3.26 -1.37
N TRP A 61 -7.21 -2.55 -1.45
CA TRP A 61 -7.48 -1.65 -2.57
C TRP A 61 -6.94 -0.25 -2.27
N ILE A 62 -6.16 0.29 -3.19
CA ILE A 62 -5.90 1.74 -3.22
C ILE A 62 -7.04 2.47 -3.92
N THR A 63 -7.16 3.77 -3.63
CA THR A 63 -8.18 4.60 -4.27
C THR A 63 -7.84 4.82 -5.75
N TYR A 64 -8.85 5.15 -6.56
CA TYR A 64 -8.62 5.49 -7.96
C TYR A 64 -7.75 6.74 -8.11
N ALA A 65 -7.99 7.77 -7.31
CA ALA A 65 -7.21 9.02 -7.35
C ALA A 65 -5.72 8.79 -7.04
N GLU A 66 -5.44 7.94 -6.05
CA GLU A 66 -4.08 7.54 -5.71
C GLU A 66 -3.40 6.78 -6.85
N ALA A 67 -4.07 5.77 -7.41
CA ALA A 67 -3.54 5.02 -8.55
C ALA A 67 -3.27 5.92 -9.77
N ALA A 68 -4.19 6.85 -10.07
CA ALA A 68 -4.03 7.80 -11.17
C ALA A 68 -2.84 8.74 -10.95
N ARG A 69 -2.63 9.22 -9.72
CA ARG A 69 -1.45 10.02 -9.35
C ARG A 69 -0.16 9.22 -9.55
N ILE A 70 -0.12 7.97 -9.11
CA ILE A 70 1.07 7.11 -9.22
C ILE A 70 1.40 6.82 -10.69
N VAL A 71 0.41 6.41 -11.49
CA VAL A 71 0.62 6.16 -12.93
C VAL A 71 1.16 7.41 -13.62
N ARG A 72 0.63 8.60 -13.30
CA ARG A 72 1.16 9.86 -13.83
C ARG A 72 2.63 10.06 -13.47
N GLN A 73 3.00 9.87 -12.21
CA GLN A 73 4.40 9.97 -11.75
C GLN A 73 5.31 8.98 -12.48
N GLN A 74 4.86 7.74 -12.70
CA GLN A 74 5.64 6.73 -13.42
C GLN A 74 5.85 7.12 -14.90
N LEU A 75 4.82 7.65 -15.56
CA LEU A 75 4.89 8.10 -16.95
C LEU A 75 5.79 9.33 -17.11
N GLU A 76 5.84 10.22 -16.11
CA GLU A 76 6.73 11.38 -16.10
C GLU A 76 8.18 10.97 -15.83
N ALA A 77 8.42 10.02 -14.93
CA ALA A 77 9.77 9.53 -14.59
C ALA A 77 10.39 8.64 -15.69
N GLY A 78 9.57 8.07 -16.58
CA GLY A 78 10.01 7.24 -17.70
C GLY A 78 10.27 8.00 -19.00
N ARG A 79 10.12 9.33 -19.01
CA ARG A 79 10.50 10.21 -20.12
C ARG A 79 11.92 10.73 -19.95
#